data_AF-A0A1V5QLW9-F1
#
_entry.id   AF-A0A1V5QLW9-F1
#
_cell.length_a   1.000
_cell.length_b   1.000
_cell.length_c   1.000
_cell.angle_alpha   90.00
_cell.angle_beta   90.00
_cell.angle_gamma   90.00
#
_symmetry.space_group_name_H-M   'P 1'
#
loop_
_entity.id
_entity.type
_entity.pdbx_description
1 polymer ?
#
loop_
_entity_poly.entity_id
_entity_poly.type
_entity_poly.pdbx_seq_one_letter_code
_entity_poly.pdbx_strand_id
1 'polypeptide(L)'
;MNNAVTIVFPKMPEKLGINSEWLQLRDILLSEAKGLIVADETGFRAGSEMLQRITKLSNQLESFRKDYTEPFLTAQRSIKAMADKAREPLEAVKATLKTQLGAYAEEQRKIEAEERRKVEQAAMEAAAAAAQENQEAADLLGEAAPQEEIIVQAAPVARRAVSDSARVTTRIVWELVDLDKVPRAFLMLDDRKVNEFKRQHEELVRKAVEDGKPDAPIPGIVFAVKTDVAAM
;
A
#
# COMPACT_ATOMS: atom_id res chain seq x y z
N MET A 1 32.18 20.91 4.54
CA MET A 1 31.65 21.96 3.65
C MET A 1 30.13 21.98 3.82
N ASN A 2 29.58 22.98 4.50
CA ASN A 2 28.13 23.15 4.65
C ASN A 2 27.58 23.73 3.33
N ASN A 3 27.23 22.87 2.39
CA ASN A 3 26.51 23.30 1.20
C ASN A 3 25.04 23.44 1.58
N ALA A 4 24.66 24.63 2.06
CA ALA A 4 23.26 24.99 2.20
C ALA A 4 22.59 24.86 0.82
N VAL A 5 21.71 23.87 0.68
CA VAL A 5 20.98 23.67 -0.57
C VAL A 5 19.87 24.71 -0.61
N THR A 6 19.94 25.64 -1.55
CA THR A 6 18.92 26.67 -1.76
C THR A 6 18.09 26.33 -2.98
N ILE A 7 16.76 26.48 -2.91
CA ILE A 7 15.86 26.38 -4.05
C ILE A 7 15.35 27.76 -4.43
N VAL A 8 15.33 28.03 -5.73
CA VAL A 8 14.73 29.23 -6.30
C VAL A 8 13.32 28.86 -6.75
N PHE A 9 12.32 29.56 -6.22
CA PHE A 9 10.94 29.35 -6.62
C PHE A 9 10.59 30.15 -7.88
N PRO A 10 9.69 29.63 -8.74
CA PRO A 10 9.13 30.43 -9.82
C PRO A 10 8.34 31.62 -9.24
N LYS A 11 8.21 32.69 -10.04
CA LYS A 11 7.38 33.84 -9.67
C LYS A 11 5.93 33.39 -9.56
N MET A 12 5.39 33.47 -8.34
CA MET A 12 4.02 33.04 -8.05
C MET A 12 3.04 34.18 -8.36
N PRO A 13 1.84 33.87 -8.85
CA PRO A 13 0.78 34.86 -8.99
C PRO A 13 0.33 35.33 -7.60
N GLU A 14 0.30 36.65 -7.37
CA GLU A 14 -0.12 37.26 -6.09
C GLU A 14 -1.64 37.31 -5.93
N LYS A 15 -2.38 37.30 -7.05
CA LYS A 15 -3.84 37.31 -7.09
C LYS A 15 -4.35 36.36 -8.15
N LEU A 16 -5.49 35.76 -7.88
CA LEU A 16 -6.24 34.90 -8.80
C LEU A 16 -7.56 35.60 -9.14
N GLY A 17 -7.85 35.72 -10.42
CA GLY A 17 -9.11 36.26 -10.91
C GLY A 17 -9.50 35.58 -12.21
N ILE A 18 -10.77 35.21 -12.33
CA ILE A 18 -11.34 34.77 -13.59
C ILE A 18 -11.84 36.01 -14.33
N ASN A 19 -11.49 36.16 -15.61
CA ASN A 19 -11.96 37.28 -16.42
C ASN A 19 -13.50 37.27 -16.48
N SER A 20 -14.13 38.42 -16.19
CA SER A 20 -15.58 38.60 -16.26
C SER A 20 -16.16 38.25 -17.63
N GLU A 21 -15.41 38.49 -18.70
CA GLU A 21 -15.81 38.15 -20.08
C GLU A 21 -16.01 36.65 -20.26
N TRP A 22 -15.19 35.80 -19.62
CA TRP A 22 -15.33 34.35 -19.70
C TRP A 22 -16.58 33.86 -18.96
N LEU A 23 -16.91 34.50 -17.84
CA LEU A 23 -18.13 34.20 -17.08
C LEU A 23 -19.38 34.63 -17.87
N GLN A 24 -19.34 35.79 -18.51
CA GLN A 24 -20.41 36.26 -19.39
C GLN A 24 -20.59 35.33 -20.59
N LEU A 25 -19.50 34.95 -21.26
CA LEU A 25 -19.54 34.03 -22.39
C LEU A 25 -20.08 32.66 -21.99
N ARG A 26 -19.69 32.14 -20.82
CA ARG A 26 -20.26 30.91 -20.24
C ARG A 26 -21.77 31.04 -20.12
N ASP A 27 -22.26 32.12 -19.52
CA ASP A 27 -23.69 32.31 -19.27
C ASP A 27 -24.48 32.44 -20.57
N ILE A 28 -23.92 33.10 -21.58
CA ILE A 28 -24.49 33.15 -22.94
C ILE A 28 -24.58 31.74 -23.53
N LEU A 29 -23.48 30.98 -23.56
CA LEU A 29 -23.47 29.63 -24.13
C LEU A 29 -24.44 28.68 -23.40
N LEU A 30 -24.52 28.77 -22.07
CA LEU A 30 -25.47 27.98 -21.28
C LEU A 30 -26.92 28.36 -21.58
N SER A 31 -27.20 29.64 -21.79
CA SER A 31 -28.54 30.10 -22.17
C SER A 31 -28.91 29.65 -23.59
N GLU A 32 -28.01 29.79 -24.55
CA GLU A 32 -28.21 29.35 -25.94
C GLU A 32 -28.43 27.83 -26.00
N ALA A 33 -27.65 27.05 -25.26
CA ALA A 33 -27.76 25.59 -25.23
C ALA A 33 -29.07 25.09 -24.62
N LYS A 34 -29.60 25.76 -23.59
CA LYS A 34 -30.88 25.38 -22.95
C LYS A 34 -32.07 25.44 -23.91
N GLY A 35 -32.04 26.37 -24.87
CA GLY A 35 -33.11 26.53 -25.86
C GLY A 35 -33.00 25.56 -27.04
N LEU A 36 -31.92 24.79 -27.13
CA LEU A 36 -31.65 23.94 -28.29
C LEU A 36 -32.33 22.57 -28.16
N ILE A 37 -33.09 22.19 -29.18
CA ILE A 37 -33.72 20.86 -29.28
C ILE A 37 -33.10 20.13 -30.48
N VAL A 38 -32.54 18.95 -30.23
CA VAL A 38 -31.95 18.08 -31.25
C VAL A 38 -32.95 17.00 -31.62
N ALA A 39 -33.86 17.31 -32.55
CA ALA A 39 -34.90 16.39 -33.02
C ALA A 39 -34.75 15.99 -34.49
N ASP A 40 -33.96 16.72 -35.27
CA ASP A 40 -33.74 16.50 -36.70
C ASP A 40 -32.28 16.80 -37.09
N GLU A 41 -31.96 16.67 -38.38
CA GLU A 41 -30.60 16.89 -38.90
C GLU A 41 -30.12 18.34 -38.67
N THR A 42 -31.02 19.33 -38.78
CA THR A 42 -30.68 20.74 -38.54
C THR A 42 -30.35 20.98 -37.07
N GLY A 43 -31.16 20.44 -36.16
CA GLY A 43 -30.92 20.47 -34.72
C GLY A 43 -29.65 19.72 -34.35
N PHE A 44 -29.34 18.60 -35.01
CA PHE A 44 -28.08 17.87 -34.80
C PHE A 44 -26.87 18.72 -35.16
N ARG A 45 -26.86 19.36 -36.34
CA ARG A 45 -25.78 20.26 -36.75
C ARG A 45 -25.60 21.43 -35.78
N ALA A 46 -26.69 22.12 -35.44
CA ALA A 46 -26.66 23.24 -34.49
C ALA A 46 -26.19 22.79 -33.09
N GLY A 47 -26.57 21.58 -32.66
CA GLY A 47 -26.12 20.97 -31.42
C GLY A 47 -24.65 20.61 -31.41
N SER A 48 -24.13 20.08 -32.52
CA SER A 48 -22.70 19.81 -32.67
C SER A 48 -21.86 21.09 -32.61
N GLU A 49 -22.30 22.17 -33.27
CA GLU A 49 -21.62 23.47 -33.22
C GLU A 49 -21.64 24.09 -31.82
N MET A 50 -22.80 24.03 -31.14
CA MET A 50 -22.93 24.50 -29.76
C MET A 50 -22.02 23.70 -28.82
N LEU A 51 -22.02 22.38 -28.94
CA LEU A 51 -21.17 21.49 -28.16
C LEU A 51 -19.69 21.82 -28.36
N GLN A 52 -19.25 22.09 -29.59
CA GLN A 52 -17.88 22.51 -29.88
C GLN A 52 -17.51 23.83 -29.18
N ARG A 53 -18.39 24.84 -29.24
CA ARG A 53 -18.18 26.14 -28.58
C ARG A 53 -18.06 26.00 -27.06
N ILE A 54 -18.94 25.21 -26.44
CA ILE A 54 -18.91 24.93 -24.99
C ILE A 54 -17.60 24.22 -24.62
N THR A 55 -17.24 23.17 -25.36
CA THR A 55 -16.00 22.41 -25.12
C THR A 55 -14.77 23.31 -25.22
N LYS A 56 -14.72 24.21 -26.21
CA LYS A 56 -13.61 25.15 -26.37
C LYS A 56 -13.46 26.06 -25.15
N LEU A 57 -14.54 26.70 -24.69
CA LEU A 57 -14.48 27.55 -23.49
C LEU A 57 -14.12 26.74 -22.23
N SER A 58 -14.67 25.54 -22.10
CA SER A 58 -14.33 24.62 -21.00
C SER A 58 -12.84 24.29 -20.99
N ASN A 59 -12.25 23.99 -22.15
CA ASN A 59 -10.83 23.71 -22.28
C ASN A 59 -9.96 24.93 -21.97
N GLN A 60 -10.40 26.15 -22.33
CA GLN A 60 -9.69 27.37 -21.98
C GLN A 60 -9.68 27.62 -20.46
N LEU A 61 -10.81 27.41 -19.78
CA LEU A 61 -10.91 27.47 -18.31
C LEU A 61 -10.02 26.42 -17.63
N GLU A 62 -9.95 25.23 -18.21
CA GLU A 62 -9.09 24.14 -17.73
C GLU A 62 -7.59 24.46 -17.92
N SER A 63 -7.21 25.04 -19.06
CA SER A 63 -5.85 25.53 -19.30
C SER A 63 -5.48 26.63 -18.32
N PHE A 64 -6.37 27.60 -18.09
CA PHE A 64 -6.19 28.61 -17.04
C PHE A 64 -5.92 27.95 -15.68
N ARG A 65 -6.71 26.95 -15.28
CA ARG A 65 -6.46 26.22 -14.02
C ARG A 65 -5.04 25.63 -14.00
N LYS A 66 -4.61 24.97 -15.08
CA LYS A 66 -3.29 24.34 -15.19
C LYS A 66 -2.17 25.37 -15.09
N ASP A 67 -2.24 26.44 -15.88
CA ASP A 67 -1.20 27.48 -15.93
C ASP A 67 -0.98 28.15 -14.57
N TYR A 68 -2.06 28.37 -13.81
CA TYR A 68 -1.96 28.94 -12.48
C TYR A 68 -1.53 27.94 -11.42
N THR A 69 -1.86 26.65 -11.57
CA THR A 69 -1.52 25.61 -10.58
C THR A 69 -0.08 25.10 -10.77
N GLU A 70 0.44 25.11 -11.99
CA GLU A 70 1.75 24.55 -12.35
C GLU A 70 2.93 25.15 -11.56
N PRO A 71 3.00 26.48 -11.31
CA PRO A 71 4.04 27.05 -10.45
C PRO A 71 4.01 26.51 -9.02
N PHE A 72 2.81 26.31 -8.44
CA PHE A 72 2.65 25.75 -7.09
C PHE A 72 3.05 24.26 -7.05
N LEU A 73 2.63 23.48 -8.04
CA LEU A 73 3.03 22.08 -8.15
C LEU A 73 4.53 21.94 -8.34
N THR A 74 5.14 22.81 -9.15
CA THR A 74 6.59 22.85 -9.34
C THR A 74 7.30 23.18 -8.04
N ALA A 75 6.85 24.21 -7.32
CA ALA A 75 7.39 24.55 -6.00
C ALA A 75 7.28 23.37 -5.01
N GLN A 76 6.12 22.72 -4.95
CA GLN A 76 5.89 21.54 -4.10
C GLN A 76 6.83 20.39 -4.46
N ARG A 77 6.99 20.09 -5.75
CA ARG A 77 7.90 19.05 -6.24
C ARG A 77 9.35 19.37 -5.87
N SER A 78 9.78 20.62 -6.02
CA SER A 78 11.13 21.06 -5.65
C SER A 78 11.39 20.94 -4.16
N ILE A 79 10.44 21.34 -3.31
CA ILE A 79 10.52 21.17 -1.85
C ILE A 79 10.63 19.70 -1.50
N LYS A 80 9.76 18.86 -2.07
CA LYS A 80 9.76 17.42 -1.83
C LYS A 80 11.10 16.80 -2.23
N ALA A 81 11.60 17.09 -3.43
CA ALA A 81 12.87 16.56 -3.91
C ALA A 81 14.06 16.97 -3.02
N MET A 82 14.06 18.21 -2.53
CA MET A 82 15.08 18.68 -1.59
C MET A 82 14.99 17.94 -0.24
N ALA A 83 13.78 17.81 0.30
CA ALA A 83 13.56 17.12 1.57
C ALA A 83 13.94 15.64 1.46
N ASP A 84 13.58 14.98 0.36
CA ASP A 84 13.93 13.59 0.09
C ASP A 84 15.45 13.44 -0.02
N LYS A 85 16.13 14.29 -0.78
CA LYS A 85 17.60 14.27 -0.89
C LYS A 85 18.30 14.40 0.47
N ALA A 86 17.76 15.21 1.38
CA ALA A 86 18.30 15.34 2.74
C ALA A 86 17.96 14.14 3.64
N ARG A 87 16.77 13.54 3.44
CA ARG A 87 16.23 12.47 4.29
C ARG A 87 16.70 11.08 3.89
N GLU A 88 16.87 10.80 2.60
CA GLU A 88 17.19 9.48 2.07
C GLU A 88 18.44 8.83 2.70
N PRO A 89 19.58 9.53 2.85
CA PRO A 89 20.75 8.94 3.53
C PRO A 89 20.46 8.57 4.99
N LEU A 90 19.65 9.37 5.69
CA LEU A 90 19.27 9.10 7.07
C LEU A 90 18.37 7.86 7.16
N GLU A 91 17.38 7.73 6.27
CA GLU A 91 16.51 6.55 6.24
C GLU A 91 17.29 5.29 5.81
N ALA A 92 18.27 5.42 4.92
CA ALA A 92 19.16 4.32 4.53
C ALA A 92 19.98 3.81 5.73
N VAL A 93 20.65 4.70 6.46
CA VAL A 93 21.40 4.33 7.67
C VAL A 93 20.48 3.77 8.74
N LYS A 94 19.31 4.37 8.94
CA LYS A 94 18.30 3.89 9.88
C LYS A 94 17.78 2.50 9.53
N ALA A 95 17.61 2.17 8.25
CA ALA A 95 17.23 0.84 7.80
C ALA A 95 18.32 -0.19 8.13
N THR A 96 19.58 0.13 7.84
CA THR A 96 20.74 -0.70 8.18
C THR A 96 20.80 -0.96 9.70
N LEU A 97 20.70 0.08 10.52
CA LEU A 97 20.71 -0.04 11.97
C LEU A 97 19.53 -0.88 12.48
N LYS A 98 18.32 -0.70 11.94
CA LYS A 98 17.17 -1.52 12.30
C LYS A 98 17.40 -3.01 12.01
N THR A 99 17.99 -3.34 10.87
CA THR A 99 18.32 -4.73 10.51
C THR A 99 19.34 -5.31 11.48
N GLN A 100 20.41 -4.57 11.79
CA GLN A 100 21.44 -5.00 12.73
C GLN A 100 20.88 -5.21 14.15
N LEU A 101 20.08 -4.25 14.64
CA LEU A 101 19.42 -4.34 15.94
C LEU A 101 18.41 -5.50 15.99
N GLY A 102 17.68 -5.73 14.90
CA GLY A 102 16.77 -6.86 14.77
C GLY A 102 17.50 -8.21 14.81
N ALA A 103 18.58 -8.34 14.04
CA ALA A 103 19.42 -9.54 14.03
C ALA A 103 20.03 -9.83 15.40
N TYR A 104 20.55 -8.80 16.08
CA TYR A 104 21.05 -8.93 17.44
C TYR A 104 19.95 -9.34 18.42
N ALA A 105 18.76 -8.73 18.35
CA ALA A 105 17.65 -9.08 19.22
C ALA A 105 17.17 -10.53 19.02
N GLU A 106 17.14 -11.02 17.77
CA GLU A 106 16.83 -12.43 17.48
C GLU A 106 17.93 -13.37 17.97
N GLU A 107 19.20 -13.01 17.84
CA GLU A 107 20.30 -13.81 18.37
C GLU A 107 20.27 -13.90 19.91
N GLN A 108 20.03 -12.78 20.60
CA GLN A 108 19.86 -12.79 22.06
C GLN A 108 18.69 -13.67 22.48
N ARG A 109 17.57 -13.65 21.75
CA ARG A 109 16.43 -14.55 22.02
C ARG A 109 16.79 -16.01 21.83
N LYS A 110 17.61 -16.37 20.84
CA LYS A 110 18.08 -17.74 20.65
C LYS A 110 18.97 -18.19 21.80
N ILE A 111 19.92 -17.37 22.21
CA ILE A 111 20.81 -17.65 23.34
C ILE A 111 19.99 -17.84 24.63
N GLU A 112 19.07 -16.92 24.92
CA GLU A 112 18.17 -17.03 26.08
C GLU A 112 17.30 -18.31 26.02
N ALA A 113 16.83 -18.71 24.83
CA ALA A 113 16.06 -19.93 24.66
C ALA A 113 16.92 -21.19 24.84
N GLU A 114 18.16 -21.21 24.36
CA GLU A 114 19.10 -22.31 24.56
C GLU A 114 19.52 -22.47 26.01
N GLU A 115 19.82 -21.36 26.70
CA GLU A 115 20.12 -21.38 28.14
C GLU A 115 18.94 -21.90 28.95
N ARG A 116 17.71 -21.45 28.66
CA ARG A 116 16.50 -21.97 29.28
C ARG A 116 16.34 -23.47 29.05
N ARG A 117 16.55 -23.95 27.82
CA ARG A 117 16.47 -25.38 27.50
C ARG A 117 17.51 -26.19 28.27
N LYS A 118 18.75 -25.70 28.39
CA LYS A 118 19.81 -26.37 29.16
C LYS A 118 19.49 -26.44 30.65
N VAL A 119 18.98 -25.36 31.24
CA VAL A 119 18.57 -25.33 32.65
C VAL A 119 17.38 -26.26 32.89
N GLU A 120 16.39 -26.26 32.02
CA GLU A 120 15.22 -27.14 32.10
C GLU A 120 15.62 -28.61 31.97
N GLN A 121 16.51 -28.93 31.02
CA GLN A 121 17.02 -30.28 30.83
C GLN A 121 17.85 -30.76 32.02
N ALA A 122 18.76 -29.92 32.55
CA ALA A 122 19.55 -30.26 33.73
C ALA A 122 18.67 -30.45 34.99
N ALA A 123 17.61 -29.65 35.15
CA ALA A 123 16.63 -29.82 36.21
C ALA A 123 15.85 -31.13 36.08
N MET A 124 15.47 -31.49 34.85
CA MET A 124 14.77 -32.74 34.56
C MET A 124 15.66 -33.96 34.78
N GLU A 125 16.94 -33.91 34.40
CA GLU A 125 17.94 -34.96 34.63
C GLU A 125 18.25 -35.12 36.12
N ALA A 126 18.42 -34.03 36.87
CA ALA A 126 18.63 -34.08 38.33
C ALA A 126 17.40 -34.65 39.07
N ALA A 127 16.19 -34.26 38.66
CA ALA A 127 14.96 -34.81 39.23
C ALA A 127 14.80 -36.32 38.92
N ALA A 128 15.18 -36.76 37.71
CA ALA A 128 15.15 -38.17 37.33
C ALA A 128 16.18 -39.00 38.12
N ALA A 129 17.40 -38.49 38.30
CA ALA A 129 18.43 -39.15 39.09
C ALA A 129 18.04 -39.28 40.57
N ALA A 130 17.51 -38.21 41.18
CA ALA A 130 17.01 -38.25 42.55
C ALA A 130 15.80 -39.18 42.72
N ALA A 131 14.94 -39.29 41.70
CA ALA A 131 13.85 -40.26 41.72
C ALA A 131 14.33 -41.72 41.62
N GLN A 132 15.36 -41.98 40.81
CA GLN A 132 16.00 -43.31 40.75
C GLN A 132 16.71 -43.66 42.06
N GLU A 133 17.48 -42.75 42.64
CA GLU A 133 18.18 -42.97 43.91
C GLU A 133 17.19 -43.23 45.06
N ASN A 134 16.06 -42.51 45.09
CA ASN A 134 14.99 -42.78 46.06
C ASN A 134 14.29 -44.12 45.83
N GLN A 135 14.11 -44.56 44.58
CA GLN A 135 13.56 -45.89 44.28
C GLN A 135 14.52 -47.00 44.71
N GLU A 136 15.80 -46.87 44.40
CA GLU A 136 16.84 -47.83 44.79
C GLU A 136 17.02 -47.88 46.32
N ALA A 137 16.98 -46.73 47.00
CA ALA A 137 17.04 -46.67 48.46
C ALA A 137 15.78 -47.28 49.11
N ALA A 138 14.59 -47.05 48.55
CA ALA A 138 13.35 -47.66 49.02
C ALA A 138 13.35 -49.19 48.83
N ASP A 139 13.91 -49.69 47.72
CA ASP A 139 14.04 -51.13 47.44
C ASP A 139 15.09 -51.81 48.36
N LEU A 140 16.13 -51.09 48.79
CA LEU A 140 17.19 -51.59 49.67
C LEU A 140 16.84 -51.55 51.17
N LEU A 141 16.08 -50.55 51.62
CA LEU A 141 15.82 -50.30 53.06
C LEU A 141 14.40 -50.67 53.51
N GLY A 142 13.45 -50.93 52.60
CA GLY A 142 12.08 -51.33 52.95
C GLY A 142 11.21 -50.24 53.61
N GLU A 143 11.73 -49.03 53.79
CA GLU A 143 11.01 -47.84 54.25
C GLU A 143 11.45 -46.61 53.44
N ALA A 144 10.47 -45.82 53.00
CA ALA A 144 10.69 -44.64 52.16
C ALA A 144 11.50 -43.58 52.91
N ALA A 145 12.70 -43.27 52.40
CA ALA A 145 13.57 -42.23 52.97
C ALA A 145 12.90 -40.84 52.88
N PRO A 146 13.11 -39.94 53.86
CA PRO A 146 12.51 -38.61 53.86
C PRO A 146 13.02 -37.78 52.68
N GLN A 147 12.09 -37.19 51.93
CA GLN A 147 12.40 -36.27 50.82
C GLN A 147 13.02 -34.98 51.37
N GLU A 148 14.33 -34.77 51.14
CA GLU A 148 14.91 -33.43 51.29
C GLU A 148 14.54 -32.59 50.06
N GLU A 149 13.85 -31.47 50.28
CA GLU A 149 13.50 -30.52 49.23
C GLU A 149 14.76 -29.84 48.68
N ILE A 150 15.18 -30.24 47.49
CA ILE A 150 16.28 -29.59 46.76
C ILE A 150 15.78 -28.22 46.27
N ILE A 151 16.13 -27.16 46.99
CA ILE A 151 15.88 -25.78 46.57
C ILE A 151 16.87 -25.44 45.43
N VAL A 152 16.43 -25.60 44.19
CA VAL A 152 17.19 -25.15 43.02
C VAL A 152 17.19 -23.63 42.98
N GLN A 153 18.32 -22.99 43.35
CA GLN A 153 18.50 -21.56 43.12
C GLN A 153 18.57 -21.30 41.61
N ALA A 154 17.49 -20.72 41.06
CA ALA A 154 17.45 -20.27 39.68
C ALA A 154 18.53 -19.20 39.45
N ALA A 155 19.47 -19.49 38.54
CA ALA A 155 20.50 -18.53 38.13
C ALA A 155 19.85 -17.24 37.59
N PRO A 156 20.46 -16.06 37.83
CA PRO A 156 19.90 -14.79 37.37
C PRO A 156 19.81 -14.79 35.84
N VAL A 157 18.57 -14.74 35.34
CA VAL A 157 18.25 -14.65 33.92
C VAL A 157 18.96 -13.43 33.33
N ALA A 158 19.73 -13.64 32.26
CA ALA A 158 20.40 -12.59 31.52
C ALA A 158 19.42 -11.44 31.23
N ARG A 159 19.83 -10.21 31.56
CA ARG A 159 19.00 -9.02 31.35
C ARG A 159 18.76 -8.88 29.85
N ARG A 160 17.48 -8.87 29.45
CA ARG A 160 17.06 -8.45 28.10
C ARG A 160 17.84 -7.20 27.70
N ALA A 161 18.29 -7.15 26.45
CA ALA A 161 18.78 -5.91 25.84
C ALA A 161 17.60 -4.92 25.73
N VAL A 162 17.30 -4.22 26.83
CA VAL A 162 16.29 -3.17 26.89
C VAL A 162 17.04 -1.86 26.81
N SER A 163 16.91 -1.15 25.68
CA SER A 163 17.18 0.27 25.67
C SER A 163 15.85 1.01 25.85
N ASP A 164 15.84 2.08 26.62
CA ASP A 164 14.66 2.95 26.79
C ASP A 164 14.24 3.61 25.46
N SER A 165 15.11 3.56 24.45
CA SER A 165 14.97 4.20 23.15
C SER A 165 14.47 3.28 22.03
N ALA A 166 14.40 1.96 22.23
CA ALA A 166 14.05 1.01 21.17
C ALA A 166 13.12 -0.11 21.65
N ARG A 167 11.99 -0.26 20.96
CA ARG A 167 11.02 -1.34 21.19
C ARG A 167 11.15 -2.41 20.11
N VAL A 168 11.45 -3.64 20.50
CA VAL A 168 11.41 -4.82 19.61
C VAL A 168 9.98 -5.33 19.52
N THR A 169 9.44 -5.46 18.31
CA THR A 169 8.11 -6.02 18.05
C THR A 169 8.23 -7.18 17.07
N THR A 170 7.58 -8.30 17.36
CA THR A 170 7.54 -9.46 16.48
C THR A 170 6.24 -9.42 15.66
N ARG A 171 6.36 -9.63 14.35
CA ARG A 171 5.22 -9.70 13.43
C ARG A 171 5.27 -11.01 12.66
N ILE A 172 4.10 -11.59 12.45
CA ILE A 172 3.94 -12.75 11.57
C ILE A 172 3.89 -12.23 10.14
N VAL A 173 4.68 -12.85 9.26
CA VAL A 173 4.72 -12.54 7.82
C VAL A 173 4.33 -13.81 7.07
N TRP A 174 3.67 -13.66 5.92
CA TRP A 174 3.27 -14.76 5.05
C TRP A 174 3.98 -14.63 3.70
N GLU A 175 4.15 -15.76 3.01
CA GLU A 175 4.64 -15.84 1.64
C GLU A 175 3.70 -16.72 0.81
N LEU A 176 3.49 -16.35 -0.46
CA LEU A 176 2.68 -17.15 -1.38
C LEU A 176 3.54 -18.28 -1.94
N VAL A 177 3.16 -19.52 -1.62
CA VAL A 177 3.84 -20.71 -2.15
C VAL A 177 3.16 -21.19 -3.44
N ASP A 178 1.84 -21.22 -3.47
CA ASP A 178 1.04 -21.80 -4.56
C ASP A 178 -0.31 -21.07 -4.66
N LEU A 179 -0.58 -20.49 -5.83
CA LEU A 179 -1.78 -19.67 -6.07
C LEU A 179 -3.05 -20.52 -6.17
N ASP A 180 -2.95 -21.74 -6.71
CA ASP A 180 -4.13 -22.58 -6.97
C ASP A 180 -4.74 -23.15 -5.68
N LYS A 181 -3.93 -23.20 -4.62
CA LYS A 181 -4.37 -23.60 -3.27
C LYS A 181 -4.95 -22.45 -2.46
N VAL A 182 -4.86 -21.20 -2.94
CA VAL A 182 -5.43 -20.04 -2.27
C VAL A 182 -6.96 -20.07 -2.42
N PRO A 183 -7.74 -20.03 -1.32
CA PRO A 183 -9.19 -19.99 -1.42
C PRO A 183 -9.66 -18.79 -2.26
N ARG A 184 -10.68 -19.00 -3.11
CA ARG A 184 -11.23 -17.97 -4.00
C ARG A 184 -11.69 -16.69 -3.27
N ALA A 185 -11.98 -16.77 -1.97
CA ALA A 185 -12.30 -15.60 -1.14
C ALA A 185 -11.14 -14.60 -0.98
N PHE A 186 -9.89 -15.06 -1.13
CA PHE A 186 -8.70 -14.20 -1.09
C PHE A 186 -8.23 -13.79 -2.50
N LEU A 187 -8.89 -14.27 -3.55
CA LEU A 187 -8.60 -13.91 -4.93
C LEU A 187 -9.54 -12.79 -5.37
N MET A 188 -8.99 -11.76 -6.02
CA MET A 188 -9.74 -10.65 -6.57
C MET A 188 -9.46 -10.52 -8.07
N LEU A 189 -10.49 -10.18 -8.85
CA LEU A 189 -10.34 -9.90 -10.26
C LEU A 189 -9.55 -8.60 -10.46
N ASP A 190 -8.57 -8.62 -11.36
CA ASP A 190 -7.78 -7.44 -11.70
C ASP A 190 -8.45 -6.66 -12.83
N ASP A 191 -9.21 -5.62 -12.46
CA ASP A 191 -9.93 -4.75 -13.40
C ASP A 191 -9.00 -4.09 -14.44
N ARG A 192 -7.73 -3.87 -14.10
CA ARG A 192 -6.77 -3.25 -15.03
C ARG A 192 -6.46 -4.21 -16.18
N LYS A 193 -6.24 -5.49 -15.89
CA LYS A 193 -6.01 -6.52 -16.91
C LYS A 193 -7.24 -6.74 -17.78
N VAL A 194 -8.43 -6.71 -17.20
CA VAL A 194 -9.69 -6.79 -17.95
C VAL A 194 -9.83 -5.60 -18.91
N ASN A 195 -9.55 -4.38 -18.44
CA ASN A 195 -9.60 -3.18 -19.28
C ASN A 195 -8.52 -3.16 -20.36
N GLU A 196 -7.33 -3.69 -20.07
CA GLU A 196 -6.26 -3.84 -21.05
C GLU A 196 -6.65 -4.83 -22.15
N PHE A 197 -7.20 -5.99 -21.78
CA PHE A 197 -7.73 -6.96 -22.75
C PHE A 197 -8.82 -6.31 -23.63
N LYS A 198 -9.78 -5.61 -23.02
CA LYS A 198 -10.84 -4.87 -23.74
C LYS A 198 -10.26 -3.93 -24.79
N ARG A 199 -9.19 -3.19 -24.45
CA ARG A 199 -8.53 -2.24 -25.37
C ARG A 199 -7.77 -2.96 -26.49
N GLN A 200 -7.09 -4.05 -26.19
CA GLN A 200 -6.29 -4.80 -27.17
C GLN A 200 -7.17 -5.62 -28.14
N HIS A 201 -8.34 -6.06 -27.69
CA HIS A 201 -9.26 -6.92 -28.44
C HIS A 201 -10.61 -6.22 -28.70
N GLU A 202 -10.59 -4.92 -28.94
CA GLU A 202 -11.81 -4.10 -29.10
C GLU A 202 -12.75 -4.65 -30.18
N GLU A 203 -12.22 -5.05 -31.35
CA GLU A 203 -13.03 -5.59 -32.45
C GLU A 203 -13.69 -6.92 -32.07
N LEU A 204 -12.97 -7.80 -31.36
CA LEU A 204 -13.49 -9.08 -30.90
C LEU A 204 -14.59 -8.88 -29.86
N VAL A 205 -14.39 -7.95 -28.92
CA VAL A 205 -15.39 -7.58 -27.92
C VAL A 205 -16.62 -6.97 -28.59
N ARG A 206 -16.43 -6.02 -29.53
CA ARG A 206 -17.53 -5.36 -30.25
C ARG A 206 -18.36 -6.38 -31.03
N LYS A 207 -17.71 -7.23 -31.82
CA LYS A 207 -18.37 -8.29 -32.58
C LYS A 207 -19.11 -9.27 -31.66
N ALA A 208 -18.53 -9.64 -30.52
CA ALA A 208 -19.19 -10.53 -29.57
C ALA A 208 -20.44 -9.91 -28.93
N VAL A 209 -20.45 -8.60 -28.69
CA VAL A 209 -21.66 -7.88 -28.22
C VAL A 209 -22.70 -7.80 -29.34
N GLU A 210 -22.30 -7.49 -30.58
CA GLU A 210 -23.18 -7.45 -31.75
C GLU A 210 -23.81 -8.81 -32.07
N ASP A 211 -23.04 -9.90 -31.94
CA ASP A 211 -23.46 -11.29 -32.12
C ASP A 211 -24.30 -11.83 -30.94
N GLY A 212 -24.57 -11.00 -29.91
CA GLY A 212 -25.39 -11.37 -28.75
C GLY A 212 -24.72 -12.35 -27.77
N LYS A 213 -23.39 -12.49 -27.82
CA LYS A 213 -22.57 -13.34 -26.94
C LYS A 213 -21.54 -12.52 -26.16
N PRO A 214 -21.97 -11.62 -25.26
CA PRO A 214 -21.10 -10.64 -24.63
C PRO A 214 -20.08 -11.22 -23.64
N ASP A 215 -20.15 -12.51 -23.32
CA ASP A 215 -19.27 -13.27 -22.42
C ASP A 215 -18.28 -14.19 -23.14
N ALA A 216 -18.39 -14.34 -24.46
CA ALA A 216 -17.48 -15.14 -25.27
C ALA A 216 -16.00 -14.67 -25.23
N PRO A 217 -15.68 -13.37 -25.13
CA PRO A 217 -14.29 -12.92 -25.09
C PRO A 217 -13.54 -13.32 -23.81
N ILE A 218 -14.21 -13.25 -22.66
CA ILE A 218 -13.69 -13.71 -21.37
C ILE A 218 -14.87 -14.37 -20.62
N PRO A 219 -14.87 -15.71 -20.48
CA PRO A 219 -15.92 -16.40 -19.75
C PRO A 219 -16.11 -15.84 -18.34
N GLY A 220 -17.34 -15.43 -18.03
CA GLY A 220 -17.71 -14.83 -16.74
C GLY A 220 -17.58 -13.30 -16.67
N ILE A 221 -17.22 -12.62 -17.76
CA ILE A 221 -17.24 -11.14 -17.87
C ILE A 221 -18.12 -10.73 -19.05
N VAL A 222 -19.12 -9.89 -18.79
CA VAL A 222 -20.07 -9.41 -19.80
C VAL A 222 -19.66 -8.03 -20.30
N PHE A 223 -19.50 -7.88 -21.61
CA PHE A 223 -19.22 -6.59 -22.25
C PHE A 223 -20.50 -5.94 -22.82
N ALA A 224 -20.53 -4.60 -22.89
CA ALA A 224 -21.63 -3.83 -23.47
C ALA A 224 -21.09 -2.62 -24.25
N VAL A 225 -21.71 -2.31 -25.40
CA VAL A 225 -21.37 -1.14 -26.22
C VAL A 225 -22.24 0.05 -25.80
N LYS A 226 -21.61 1.20 -25.55
CA LYS A 226 -22.27 2.48 -25.32
C LYS A 226 -21.76 3.48 -26.37
N THR A 227 -22.68 4.20 -26.99
CA THR A 227 -22.34 5.25 -27.97
C THR A 227 -22.43 6.61 -27.28
N ASP A 228 -21.30 7.29 -27.15
CA ASP A 228 -21.21 8.63 -26.59
C ASP A 228 -20.80 9.64 -27.69
N VAL A 229 -21.35 10.85 -27.66
CA VAL A 229 -20.99 11.93 -28.58
C VAL A 229 -19.87 12.76 -27.96
N ALA A 230 -18.70 12.79 -28.60
CA ALA A 230 -17.59 13.64 -28.21
C ALA A 230 -17.51 14.88 -29.11
N ALA A 231 -17.19 16.03 -28.53
CA ALA A 231 -16.88 17.24 -29.28
C ALA A 231 -15.48 17.12 -29.91
N MET A 232 -15.31 17.57 -31.17
CA MET A 232 -13.99 17.72 -31.83
C MET A 232 -13.33 19.05 -31.48
#